data_AF-A0A6A8M676-F1
#
_entry.id   AF-A0A6A8M676-F1
#
_cell.length_a   1.000
_cell.length_b   1.000
_cell.length_c   1.000
_cell.angle_alpha   90.00
_cell.angle_beta   90.00
_cell.angle_gamma   90.00
#
_symmetry.space_group_name_H-M   'P 1'
#
loop_
_entity.id
_entity.type
_entity.pdbx_description
1 polymer ?
#
loop_
_entity_poly.entity_id
_entity_poly.type
_entity_poly.pdbx_seq_one_letter_code
_entity_poly.pdbx_strand_id
1 'polypeptide(L)' 'MLEFRISGETAEVGCLADQLERAGYVVRRSKPYRNRDEEGCRIYLELDEDKVMGWMLANLEKHP' A
#
# COMPACT_ATOMS: atom_id res chain seq x y z
N MET A 1 -6.78 -9.12 7.99
CA MET A 1 -6.94 -8.13 6.92
C MET A 1 -6.34 -6.82 7.39
N LEU A 2 -5.37 -6.27 6.65
CA LEU A 2 -4.73 -5.00 7.00
C LEU A 2 -5.12 -3.92 5.97
N GLU A 3 -5.63 -2.78 6.46
CA GLU A 3 -5.93 -1.63 5.62
C GLU A 3 -4.76 -0.64 5.64
N PHE A 4 -4.27 -0.28 4.46
CA PHE A 4 -3.19 0.70 4.28
C PHE A 4 -3.68 1.93 3.52
N ARG A 5 -3.28 3.09 4.02
CA ARG A 5 -3.49 4.39 3.37
C ARG A 5 -2.18 4.91 2.81
N ILE A 6 -2.15 5.13 1.50
CA ILE A 6 -1.03 5.83 0.84
C ILE A 6 -1.51 7.24 0.47
N SER A 7 -0.75 8.26 0.88
CA SER A 7 -0.99 9.68 0.59
C SER A 7 0.27 10.30 -0.02
N GLY A 8 0.12 11.15 -1.03
CA GLY A 8 1.25 11.81 -1.72
C GLY A 8 0.86 12.32 -3.11
N GLU A 9 1.85 12.65 -3.92
CA GLU A 9 1.61 13.02 -5.32
C GLU A 9 0.89 11.88 -6.06
N THR A 10 -0.06 12.24 -6.93
CA THR A 10 -0.97 11.24 -7.54
C THR A 10 -0.22 10.17 -8.33
N ALA A 11 0.88 10.54 -9.01
CA ALA A 11 1.71 9.61 -9.76
C ALA A 11 2.47 8.64 -8.85
N GLU A 12 3.00 9.13 -7.72
CA GLU A 12 3.76 8.32 -6.77
C GLU A 12 2.86 7.33 -6.03
N VAL A 13 1.70 7.80 -5.55
CA VAL A 13 0.71 6.97 -4.86
C VAL A 13 0.19 5.86 -5.76
N GLY A 14 -0.10 6.19 -7.03
CA GLY A 14 -0.50 5.21 -8.03
C GLY A 14 0.59 4.18 -8.29
N CYS A 15 1.83 4.62 -8.51
CA CYS A 15 2.97 3.74 -8.78
C CYS A 15 3.24 2.77 -7.61
N LEU A 16 3.21 3.24 -6.37
CA LEU A 16 3.41 2.39 -5.20
C LEU A 16 2.29 1.35 -5.05
N ALA A 17 1.03 1.75 -5.26
CA ALA A 17 -0.09 0.80 -5.25
C ALA A 17 0.06 -0.28 -6.32
N ASP A 18 0.47 0.10 -7.54
CA ASP A 18 0.70 -0.84 -8.64
C ASP A 18 1.86 -1.81 -8.34
N GLN A 19 2.92 -1.35 -7.68
CA GLN A 19 4.04 -2.20 -7.27
C GLN A 19 3.61 -3.25 -6.24
N LEU A 20 2.85 -2.84 -5.22
CA LEU A 20 2.33 -3.76 -4.20
C LEU A 20 1.36 -4.78 -4.79
N GLU A 21 0.51 -4.34 -5.72
CA GLU A 21 -0.42 -5.20 -6.44
C GLU A 21 0.32 -6.23 -7.32
N ARG A 22 1.34 -5.80 -8.07
CA ARG A 22 2.19 -6.70 -8.89
C ARG A 22 2.99 -7.68 -8.05
N ALA A 23 3.44 -7.28 -6.87
CA ALA A 23 4.11 -8.18 -5.93
C ALA A 23 3.14 -9.13 -5.21
N GLY A 24 1.84 -8.98 -5.44
CA GLY A 24 0.80 -9.87 -4.93
C GLY A 24 0.46 -9.66 -3.46
N TYR A 25 0.76 -8.47 -2.91
CA TYR A 25 0.40 -8.11 -1.54
C TYR A 25 -1.03 -7.56 -1.44
N VAL A 26 -1.61 -7.05 -2.52
CA VAL A 26 -2.93 -6.41 -2.51
C VAL A 26 -4.03 -7.44 -2.78
N VAL A 27 -5.00 -7.52 -1.87
CA VAL A 27 -6.24 -8.30 -2.01
C VAL A 27 -7.32 -7.44 -2.67
N ARG A 28 -7.44 -6.17 -2.25
CA ARG A 28 -8.39 -5.21 -2.83
C ARG A 28 -7.82 -3.80 -2.85
N ARG A 29 -8.26 -3.01 -3.82
CA ARG A 29 -7.84 -1.62 -4.02
C ARG A 29 -9.04 -0.71 -4.23
N SER A 30 -9.06 0.43 -3.55
CA SER A 30 -10.05 1.47 -3.81
C SER A 30 -9.70 2.28 -5.08
N LYS A 31 -10.69 2.98 -5.62
CA LYS A 31 -10.38 4.06 -6.57
C LYS A 31 -9.56 5.14 -5.87
N PRO A 32 -8.67 5.86 -6.60
CA PRO A 32 -8.01 7.04 -6.06
C PRO A 32 -9.03 8.07 -5.61
N TYR A 33 -8.87 8.54 -4.37
CA TYR A 33 -9.65 9.60 -3.78
C TYR A 33 -8.81 10.87 -3.73
N ARG A 34 -9.35 11.98 -4.22
CA ARG A 34 -8.68 13.29 -4.19
C ARG A 34 -9.52 14.25 -3.35
N ASN A 35 -8.96 14.75 -2.25
CA ASN A 35 -9.58 15.83 -1.50
C ASN A 35 -9.22 17.17 -2.14
N ARG A 36 -10.16 18.12 -2.22
CA ARG A 36 -9.90 19.47 -2.76
C ARG A 36 -8.94 20.27 -1.89
N ASP A 37 -8.90 19.97 -0.59
CA ASP A 37 -8.06 20.65 0.39
C ASP A 37 -6.67 20.02 0.55
N GLU A 38 -6.35 18.97 -0.22
CA GLU A 38 -5.06 18.29 -0.17
C GLU A 38 -4.35 18.31 -1.52
N GLU A 39 -3.07 18.70 -1.52
CA GLU A 39 -2.19 18.40 -2.64
C GLU A 39 -1.84 16.91 -2.63
N GLY A 40 -2.61 16.11 -3.39
CA GLY A 40 -2.31 14.70 -3.56
C GLY A 40 -3.54 13.82 -3.75
N CYS A 41 -3.32 12.52 -3.88
CA CYS A 41 -4.40 11.52 -3.85
C CYS A 41 -4.19 10.51 -2.72
N ARG A 42 -5.27 9.82 -2.39
CA ARG A 42 -5.31 8.74 -1.42
C ARG A 42 -5.80 7.47 -2.08
N ILE A 43 -5.17 6.34 -1.79
CA ILE A 43 -5.66 5.01 -2.17
C ILE A 43 -5.71 4.16 -0.91
N TYR A 44 -6.80 3.45 -0.72
CA TYR A 44 -6.94 2.42 0.31
C TYR A 44 -6.62 1.06 -0.31
N LEU A 45 -5.72 0.34 0.33
CA LEU A 45 -5.31 -1.00 -0.05
C LEU A 45 -5.65 -1.97 1.08
N GLU A 46 -6.36 -3.03 0.73
CA GLU A 46 -6.52 -4.20 1.57
C GLU A 46 -5.39 -5.16 1.23
N LEU A 47 -4.51 -5.44 2.18
CA LEU A 47 -3.35 -6.32 1.98
C LEU A 47 -3.56 -7.72 2.53
N ASP A 48 -2.87 -8.68 1.91
CA ASP A 48 -2.75 -10.07 2.34
C ASP A 48 -1.88 -10.10 3.61
N GLU A 49 -2.55 -10.34 4.74
CA GLU A 49 -1.92 -10.29 6.06
C GLU A 49 -0.79 -11.31 6.20
N ASP A 50 -0.98 -12.54 5.71
CA ASP A 50 0.02 -13.60 5.84
C ASP A 50 1.30 -13.25 5.07
N LYS A 51 1.15 -12.71 3.85
CA LYS A 51 2.31 -12.25 3.06
C LYS A 51 3.01 -11.05 3.70
N VAL A 52 2.26 -10.06 4.17
CA VAL A 52 2.83 -8.86 4.81
C VAL A 52 3.56 -9.24 6.09
N MET A 53 2.95 -10.06 6.95
CA MET A 53 3.57 -10.52 8.19
C MET A 53 4.80 -11.39 7.92
N GLY A 54 4.74 -12.28 6.93
CA GLY A 54 5.90 -13.06 6.49
C GLY A 54 7.05 -12.18 6.02
N TRP A 55 6.77 -11.13 5.25
CA TRP A 55 7.78 -10.16 4.84
C TRP A 55 8.34 -9.35 6.02
N MET A 56 7.50 -8.88 6.94
CA MET A 56 7.96 -8.10 8.11
C MET A 56 8.89 -8.93 8.99
N LEU A 57 8.52 -10.18 9.29
CA LEU A 57 9.34 -11.09 10.09
C LEU A 57 10.70 -11.37 9.42
N ALA A 58 10.69 -11.66 8.12
CA ALA A 58 11.92 -11.92 7.36
C ALA A 58 12.88 -10.71 7.27
N ASN A 59 12.39 -9.48 7.46
CA ASN A 59 13.22 -8.28 7.51
C ASN A 59 13.70 -7.95 8.93
N LEU A 60 12.92 -8.28 9.96
CA LEU A 60 13.37 -8.17 11.36
C LEU A 60 14.53 -9.12 11.64
N GLU A 61 14.50 -10.33 11.11
CA GLU A 61 15.58 -11.31 11.25
C GLU A 61 16.88 -10.88 10.55
N LYS A 62 16.80 -9.98 9.56
CA LYS A 62 17.96 -9.45 8.82
C LYS A 62 18.62 -8.25 9.49
N HIS A 63 17.98 -7.65 10.49
CA HIS A 63 18.47 -6.51 11.25
C HIS A 63 18.43 -6.81 12.76
N PRO A 64 19.31 -7.68 13.28
CA PRO A 64 19.49 -7.88 14.72
C PRO A 64 20.08 -6.65 15.43
#